data_AF-A0A9J6DXF2-F1
#
_entry.id   AF-A0A9J6DXF2-F1
#
_cell.length_a   1.000
_cell.length_b   1.000
_cell.length_c   1.000
_cell.angle_alpha   90.00
_cell.angle_beta   90.00
_cell.angle_gamma   90.00
#
_symmetry.space_group_name_H-M   'P 1'
#
loop_
_entity.id
_entity.type
_entity.pdbx_description
1 polymer ?
#
loop_
_entity_poly.entity_id
_entity_poly.type
_entity_poly.pdbx_seq_one_letter_code
_entity_poly.pdbx_strand_id
1 'polypeptide(L)'
;MNVARAIQVFSPDVTAALEHLRDQAGQTSSVSFAAAGQTIVFMQNIYRWFVLHDTSNTTQHIHKKWPDTRQFDDAKDARREWLEVTLPMYLDELEKSCRSQKEFLTKETYEAVLLTTYSTVACIKYLLTEETFLFVLTRKFNSDPIESLFGTLRMSSGCNDMLNVRSVLQGLEKVLKTGLAASSMASNVAHRECAQMSTGTLLTEASPSLTQQLPQLQRAACVLQRLNATVLPQHLPSLEISATVYVRGYIARVINEHMCCGSCTAVCTKPSSNQPILQFTRSQD
;
A
#
# COMPACT_ATOMS: atom_id res chain seq x y z
N MET A 1 -11.35 0.97 10.07
CA MET A 1 -10.30 -0.06 9.99
C MET A 1 -9.19 0.31 10.96
N ASN A 2 -8.70 -0.59 11.81
CA ASN A 2 -7.71 -0.28 12.85
C ASN A 2 -6.38 -0.99 12.55
N VAL A 3 -5.48 -0.29 11.87
CA VAL A 3 -4.13 -0.79 11.52
C VAL A 3 -3.29 -1.03 12.77
N ALA A 4 -3.45 -0.20 13.81
CA ALA A 4 -2.69 -0.35 15.06
C ALA A 4 -2.95 -1.70 15.73
N ARG A 5 -4.20 -2.20 15.70
CA ARG A 5 -4.54 -3.53 16.22
C ARG A 5 -3.84 -4.64 15.45
N ALA A 6 -3.76 -4.54 14.12
CA ALA A 6 -3.04 -5.52 13.31
C ALA A 6 -1.54 -5.52 13.63
N ILE A 7 -0.91 -4.35 13.75
CA ILE A 7 0.51 -4.23 14.12
C ILE A 7 0.75 -4.83 15.51
N GLN A 8 -0.15 -4.59 16.47
CA GLN A 8 -0.05 -5.14 17.83
C GLN A 8 -0.11 -6.68 17.84
N VAL A 9 -0.98 -7.28 17.02
CA VAL A 9 -1.07 -8.74 16.91
C VAL A 9 0.26 -9.33 16.47
N PHE A 10 0.94 -8.73 15.47
CA PHE A 10 2.23 -9.21 14.97
C PHE A 10 3.44 -8.70 15.75
N SER A 11 3.24 -8.02 16.89
CA SER A 11 4.33 -7.33 17.58
C SER A 11 5.39 -8.28 18.16
N PRO A 12 6.64 -7.82 18.34
CA PRO A 12 7.71 -8.59 18.98
C PRO A 12 7.32 -9.09 20.37
N ASP A 13 6.60 -8.28 21.14
CA ASP A 13 6.14 -8.63 22.48
C ASP A 13 5.20 -9.85 22.46
N VAL A 14 4.27 -9.89 21.49
CA VAL A 14 3.36 -11.03 21.31
C VAL A 14 4.15 -12.26 20.85
N THR A 15 5.07 -12.12 19.90
CA THR A 15 5.88 -13.26 19.44
C THR A 15 6.79 -13.80 20.54
N ALA A 16 7.39 -12.95 21.37
CA ALA A 16 8.22 -13.35 22.50
C ALA A 16 7.39 -14.05 23.59
N ALA A 17 6.17 -13.59 23.85
CA ALA A 17 5.25 -14.28 24.76
C ALA A 17 4.87 -15.67 24.23
N LEU A 18 4.59 -15.80 22.93
CA LEU A 18 4.29 -17.09 22.30
C LEU A 18 5.50 -18.03 22.31
N GLU A 19 6.71 -17.52 22.08
CA GLU A 19 7.96 -18.28 22.21
C GLU A 19 8.14 -18.81 23.64
N HIS A 20 7.95 -17.96 24.64
CA HIS A 20 8.02 -18.38 26.04
C HIS A 20 6.99 -19.46 26.36
N LEU A 21 5.74 -19.30 25.90
CA LEU A 21 4.68 -20.29 26.10
C LEU A 21 4.97 -21.61 25.38
N ARG A 22 5.59 -21.58 24.20
CA ARG A 22 6.04 -22.78 23.48
C ARG A 22 7.13 -23.50 24.26
N ASP A 23 8.12 -22.77 24.75
CA ASP A 23 9.27 -23.35 25.46
C ASP A 23 8.86 -23.96 26.82
N GLN A 24 7.76 -23.49 27.39
CA GLN A 24 7.16 -23.99 28.62
C GLN A 24 6.03 -25.03 28.42
N ALA A 25 5.79 -25.45 27.17
CA ALA A 25 4.67 -26.32 26.83
C ALA A 25 4.73 -27.66 27.57
N GLY A 26 3.65 -27.99 28.29
CA GLY A 26 3.54 -29.23 29.09
C GLY A 26 4.15 -29.13 30.49
N GLN A 27 4.78 -28.00 30.85
CA GLN A 27 5.24 -27.72 32.22
C GLN A 27 4.29 -26.73 32.90
N THR A 28 4.32 -25.47 32.45
CA THR A 28 3.52 -24.37 33.02
C THR A 28 2.49 -23.83 32.03
N SER A 29 2.62 -24.14 30.75
CA SER A 29 1.66 -23.78 29.69
C SER A 29 1.05 -25.03 29.04
N SER A 30 -0.06 -24.83 28.32
CA SER A 30 -0.73 -25.91 27.58
C SER A 30 0.19 -26.57 26.58
N VAL A 31 0.13 -27.91 26.49
CA VAL A 31 0.86 -28.72 25.50
C VAL A 31 0.59 -28.26 24.06
N SER A 32 -0.57 -27.65 23.80
CA SER A 32 -0.93 -27.10 22.48
C SER A 32 0.06 -26.03 21.98
N PHE A 33 0.74 -25.31 22.88
CA PHE A 33 1.72 -24.29 22.48
C PHE A 33 3.00 -24.88 21.87
N ALA A 34 3.27 -26.17 22.04
CA ALA A 34 4.41 -26.83 21.40
C ALA A 34 4.36 -26.71 19.87
N ALA A 35 3.16 -26.63 19.28
CA ALA A 35 2.95 -26.49 17.84
C ALA A 35 3.00 -25.03 17.34
N ALA A 36 3.20 -24.04 18.21
CA ALA A 36 3.10 -22.62 17.84
C ALA A 36 4.29 -22.11 16.99
N GLY A 37 5.34 -22.91 16.79
CA GLY A 37 6.58 -22.49 16.13
C GLY A 37 6.37 -21.85 14.75
N GLN A 38 5.57 -22.47 13.89
CA GLN A 38 5.32 -21.94 12.54
C GLN A 38 4.53 -20.62 12.56
N THR A 39 3.59 -20.49 13.51
CA THR A 39 2.84 -19.25 13.71
C THR A 39 3.75 -18.11 14.14
N ILE A 40 4.67 -18.37 15.07
CA ILE A 40 5.66 -17.39 15.53
C ILE A 40 6.52 -16.89 14.36
N VAL A 41 7.06 -17.82 13.55
CA VAL A 41 7.89 -17.48 12.37
C VAL A 41 7.10 -16.64 11.36
N PHE A 42 5.86 -17.02 11.08
CA PHE A 42 4.98 -16.24 10.21
C PHE A 42 4.78 -14.83 10.74
N MET A 43 4.47 -14.68 12.03
CA MET A 43 4.25 -13.38 12.65
C MET A 43 5.49 -12.49 12.59
N GLN A 44 6.67 -13.07 12.86
CA GLN A 44 7.95 -12.38 12.76
C GLN A 44 8.24 -11.90 11.33
N ASN A 45 8.02 -12.75 10.33
CA ASN A 45 8.24 -12.40 8.92
C ASN A 45 7.30 -11.27 8.47
N ILE A 46 6.01 -11.34 8.82
CA ILE A 46 5.04 -10.28 8.47
C ILE A 46 5.37 -8.97 9.20
N TYR A 47 5.74 -9.02 10.48
CA TYR A 47 6.13 -7.82 11.22
C TYR A 47 7.40 -7.18 10.64
N ARG A 48 8.40 -8.00 10.31
CA ARG A 48 9.63 -7.53 9.67
C ARG A 48 9.35 -6.88 8.32
N TRP A 49 8.51 -7.51 7.49
CA TRP A 49 8.07 -6.94 6.22
C TRP A 49 7.40 -5.57 6.42
N PHE A 50 6.49 -5.45 7.39
CA PHE A 50 5.82 -4.18 7.70
C PHE A 50 6.83 -3.10 8.10
N VAL A 51 7.77 -3.41 9.00
CA VAL A 51 8.79 -2.48 9.48
C VAL A 51 9.66 -1.95 8.35
N LEU A 52 10.07 -2.80 7.42
CA LEU A 52 10.89 -2.40 6.28
C LEU A 52 10.16 -1.43 5.34
N HIS A 53 8.82 -1.48 5.30
CA HIS A 53 7.98 -0.56 4.51
C HIS A 53 7.52 0.69 5.31
N ASP A 54 7.75 0.74 6.62
CA ASP A 54 7.35 1.85 7.51
C ASP A 54 8.55 2.60 8.14
N THR A 55 9.66 2.71 7.39
CA THR A 55 10.82 3.49 7.84
C THR A 55 10.57 4.98 7.61
N SER A 56 10.46 5.74 8.71
CA SER A 56 9.90 7.09 8.76
C SER A 56 10.93 8.21 8.86
N ASN A 57 12.08 7.95 9.48
CA ASN A 57 13.14 8.94 9.69
C ASN A 57 14.49 8.24 9.99
N THR A 58 15.57 9.02 10.00
CA THR A 58 16.94 8.52 10.16
C THR A 58 17.31 8.12 11.59
N THR A 59 16.48 8.45 12.58
CA THR A 59 16.72 8.18 14.02
C THR A 59 15.82 7.07 14.57
N GLN A 60 14.87 6.56 13.79
CA GLN A 60 13.85 5.61 14.24
C GLN A 60 14.47 4.35 14.84
N HIS A 61 15.52 3.83 14.21
CA HIS A 61 16.28 2.66 14.68
C HIS A 61 16.98 2.88 16.01
N ILE A 62 17.38 4.11 16.33
CA ILE A 62 17.99 4.47 17.61
C ILE A 62 16.93 4.42 18.71
N HIS A 63 15.80 5.10 18.51
CA HIS A 63 14.72 5.16 19.50
C HIS A 63 14.04 3.81 19.72
N LYS A 64 13.77 3.06 18.64
CA LYS A 64 13.15 1.73 18.72
C LYS A 64 14.14 0.62 19.07
N LYS A 65 15.44 0.90 19.07
CA LYS A 65 16.52 -0.11 19.21
C LYS A 65 16.34 -1.29 18.26
N TRP A 66 15.91 -1.02 17.03
CA TRP A 66 15.58 -2.03 16.03
C TRP A 66 16.29 -1.75 14.69
N PRO A 67 17.30 -2.54 14.30
CA PRO A 67 18.11 -2.29 13.11
C PRO A 67 17.30 -2.23 11.81
N ASP A 68 16.25 -3.03 11.64
CA ASP A 68 15.47 -3.03 10.39
C ASP A 68 14.68 -1.72 10.18
N THR A 69 14.53 -0.86 11.19
CA THR A 69 13.87 0.46 11.06
C THR A 69 14.83 1.58 10.61
N ARG A 70 16.07 1.23 10.22
CA ARG A 70 17.06 2.20 9.73
C ARG A 70 16.71 2.63 8.30
N GLN A 71 17.01 3.86 7.92
CA GLN A 71 16.90 4.29 6.52
C GLN A 71 17.73 3.41 5.58
N PHE A 72 17.33 3.31 4.32
CA PHE A 72 18.14 2.66 3.28
C PHE A 72 19.11 3.67 2.70
N ASP A 73 20.40 3.49 2.90
CA ASP A 73 21.47 4.34 2.38
C ASP A 73 22.56 3.55 1.63
N ASP A 74 22.46 2.22 1.63
CA ASP A 74 23.37 1.34 0.90
C ASP A 74 22.64 0.58 -0.21
N ALA A 75 23.22 0.59 -1.40
CA ALA A 75 22.77 -0.19 -2.54
C ALA A 75 22.91 -1.72 -2.33
N LYS A 76 23.71 -2.17 -1.36
CA LYS A 76 23.95 -3.59 -1.03
C LYS A 76 23.37 -4.01 0.34
N ASP A 77 22.39 -3.28 0.84
CA ASP A 77 21.75 -3.58 2.13
C ASP A 77 21.12 -4.98 2.16
N ALA A 78 21.53 -5.81 3.13
CA ALA A 78 21.02 -7.18 3.33
C ALA A 78 19.51 -7.26 3.53
N ARG A 79 18.87 -6.18 4.02
CA ARG A 79 17.41 -6.11 4.18
C ARG A 79 16.71 -6.09 2.83
N ARG A 80 17.35 -5.58 1.78
CA ARG A 80 16.82 -5.62 0.41
C ARG A 80 16.88 -7.01 -0.16
N GLU A 81 17.97 -7.75 0.07
CA GLU A 81 18.06 -9.16 -0.32
C GLU A 81 16.99 -10.00 0.39
N TRP A 82 16.77 -9.75 1.68
CA TRP A 82 15.71 -10.43 2.42
C TRP A 82 14.32 -10.18 1.81
N LEU A 83 14.02 -8.94 1.40
CA LEU A 83 12.78 -8.61 0.69
C LEU A 83 12.70 -9.24 -0.70
N GLU A 84 13.78 -9.21 -1.48
CA GLU A 84 13.79 -9.66 -2.87
C GLU A 84 13.84 -11.19 -3.02
N VAL A 85 14.37 -11.90 -2.03
CA VAL A 85 14.65 -13.34 -2.12
C VAL A 85 14.04 -14.10 -0.95
N THR A 86 14.47 -13.82 0.28
CA THR A 86 14.12 -14.66 1.45
C THR A 86 12.63 -14.69 1.73
N LEU A 87 11.96 -13.53 1.77
CA LEU A 87 10.54 -13.47 2.07
C LEU A 87 9.68 -14.10 0.95
N PRO A 88 9.88 -13.79 -0.35
CA PRO A 88 9.16 -14.48 -1.42
C PRO A 88 9.34 -16.00 -1.41
N MET A 89 10.56 -16.49 -1.19
CA MET A 89 10.82 -17.93 -1.07
C MET A 89 10.04 -18.56 0.10
N TYR A 90 10.06 -17.90 1.26
CA TYR A 90 9.27 -18.33 2.42
C TYR A 90 7.77 -18.39 2.12
N LEU A 91 7.22 -17.37 1.45
CA LEU A 91 5.80 -17.35 1.11
C LEU A 91 5.42 -18.43 0.08
N ASP A 92 6.28 -18.72 -0.89
CA ASP A 92 6.11 -19.82 -1.85
C ASP A 92 6.14 -21.19 -1.17
N GLU A 93 7.05 -21.38 -0.21
CA GLU A 93 7.12 -22.61 0.61
C GLU A 93 5.87 -22.76 1.49
N LEU A 94 5.42 -21.65 2.08
CA LEU A 94 4.20 -21.61 2.89
C LEU A 94 2.97 -21.97 2.05
N GLU A 95 2.82 -21.38 0.87
CA GLU A 95 1.72 -21.70 -0.06
C GLU A 95 1.71 -23.19 -0.43
N LYS A 96 2.88 -23.76 -0.76
CA LYS A 96 3.03 -25.19 -1.10
C LYS A 96 2.73 -26.12 0.07
N SER A 97 2.88 -25.65 1.31
CA SER A 97 2.62 -26.43 2.53
C SER A 97 1.13 -26.47 2.91
N CYS A 98 0.33 -25.54 2.40
CA CYS A 98 -1.11 -25.46 2.69
C CYS A 98 -1.88 -26.57 1.95
N ARG A 99 -2.90 -27.14 2.61
CA ARG A 99 -3.74 -28.20 2.04
C ARG A 99 -4.89 -27.63 1.22
N SER A 100 -5.27 -26.38 1.50
CA SER A 100 -6.33 -25.67 0.79
C SER A 100 -6.00 -24.18 0.64
N GLN A 101 -6.55 -23.54 -0.40
CA GLN A 101 -6.37 -22.10 -0.64
C GLN A 101 -6.87 -21.22 0.52
N LYS A 102 -7.79 -21.74 1.35
CA LYS A 102 -8.34 -21.01 2.51
C LYS A 102 -7.37 -20.93 3.69
N GLU A 103 -6.32 -21.75 3.69
CA GLU A 103 -5.29 -21.78 4.73
C GLU A 103 -4.13 -20.82 4.43
N PHE A 104 -4.11 -20.24 3.22
CA PHE A 104 -3.12 -19.27 2.77
C PHE A 104 -3.74 -17.88 2.56
N LEU A 105 -2.90 -16.91 2.21
CA LEU A 105 -3.33 -15.59 1.74
C LEU A 105 -4.25 -15.74 0.52
N THR A 106 -5.21 -14.83 0.37
CA THR A 106 -5.96 -14.74 -0.89
C THR A 106 -4.99 -14.46 -2.03
N LYS A 107 -5.32 -14.92 -3.25
CA LYS A 107 -4.48 -14.72 -4.43
C LYS A 107 -4.13 -13.24 -4.61
N GLU A 108 -5.11 -12.36 -4.44
CA GLU A 108 -4.93 -10.91 -4.56
C GLU A 108 -3.98 -10.37 -3.49
N THR A 109 -4.09 -10.85 -2.25
CA THR A 109 -3.23 -10.42 -1.14
C THR A 109 -1.80 -10.90 -1.36
N TYR A 110 -1.62 -12.15 -1.77
CA TYR A 110 -0.31 -12.71 -2.06
C TYR A 110 0.40 -11.95 -3.19
N GLU A 111 -0.30 -11.75 -4.31
CA GLU A 111 0.24 -11.01 -5.44
C GLU A 111 0.53 -9.55 -5.09
N ALA A 112 -0.33 -8.89 -4.30
CA ALA A 112 -0.10 -7.52 -3.83
C ALA A 112 1.16 -7.43 -2.94
N VAL A 113 1.35 -8.36 -2.00
CA VAL A 113 2.54 -8.39 -1.13
C VAL A 113 3.81 -8.54 -1.98
N LEU A 114 3.82 -9.45 -2.95
CA LEU A 114 4.97 -9.61 -3.85
C LEU A 114 5.22 -8.36 -4.70
N LEU A 115 4.17 -7.78 -5.27
CA LEU A 115 4.28 -6.58 -6.09
C LEU A 115 4.87 -5.42 -5.28
N THR A 116 4.31 -5.14 -4.11
CA THR A 116 4.79 -4.08 -3.20
C THR A 116 6.25 -4.31 -2.83
N THR A 117 6.62 -5.56 -2.52
CA THR A 117 7.99 -5.93 -2.14
C THR A 117 8.98 -5.67 -3.28
N TYR A 118 8.72 -6.21 -4.47
CA TYR A 118 9.63 -6.02 -5.62
C TYR A 118 9.68 -4.57 -6.08
N SER A 119 8.55 -3.86 -6.06
CA SER A 119 8.48 -2.46 -6.47
C SER A 119 9.24 -1.57 -5.50
N THR A 120 9.14 -1.82 -4.20
CA THR A 120 9.87 -1.09 -3.16
C THR A 120 11.38 -1.30 -3.31
N VAL A 121 11.83 -2.54 -3.50
CA VAL A 121 13.26 -2.84 -3.71
C VAL A 121 13.80 -2.17 -4.98
N ALA A 122 13.05 -2.24 -6.09
CA ALA A 122 13.43 -1.59 -7.34
C ALA A 122 13.51 -0.06 -7.19
N CYS A 123 12.52 0.54 -6.52
CA CYS A 123 12.48 1.99 -6.27
C CYS A 123 13.64 2.44 -5.37
N ILE A 124 13.90 1.74 -4.26
CA ILE A 124 15.05 2.04 -3.38
C ILE A 124 16.35 2.00 -4.18
N LYS A 125 16.55 0.97 -5.00
CA LYS A 125 17.77 0.87 -5.79
C LYS A 125 17.91 2.04 -6.76
N TYR A 126 16.86 2.32 -7.53
CA TYR A 126 16.86 3.41 -8.50
C TYR A 126 17.19 4.76 -7.84
N LEU A 127 16.55 5.06 -6.71
CA LEU A 127 16.79 6.30 -5.98
C LEU A 127 18.24 6.42 -5.46
N LEU A 128 18.83 5.31 -4.98
CA LEU A 128 20.20 5.32 -4.47
C LEU A 128 21.26 5.29 -5.59
N THR A 129 21.05 4.56 -6.68
CA THR A 129 22.07 4.37 -7.73
C THR A 129 21.97 5.36 -8.87
N GLU A 130 20.76 5.60 -9.38
CA GLU A 130 20.55 6.45 -10.57
C GLU A 130 20.32 7.91 -10.17
N GLU A 131 19.45 8.15 -9.18
CA GLU A 131 19.14 9.51 -8.72
C GLU A 131 20.10 10.00 -7.62
N THR A 132 21.01 9.14 -7.15
CA THR A 132 22.07 9.48 -6.17
C THR A 132 21.56 10.06 -4.85
N PHE A 133 20.39 9.63 -4.39
CA PHE A 133 19.86 10.03 -3.08
C PHE A 133 20.77 9.51 -1.96
N LEU A 134 20.99 10.33 -0.93
CA LEU A 134 21.78 9.94 0.25
C LEU A 134 21.12 8.80 1.04
N PHE A 135 19.79 8.78 1.08
CA PHE A 135 19.01 7.75 1.74
C PHE A 135 17.57 7.74 1.24
N VAL A 136 16.86 6.65 1.52
CA VAL A 136 15.45 6.43 1.18
C VAL A 136 14.66 6.07 2.44
N LEU A 137 13.48 6.70 2.59
CA LEU A 137 12.52 6.45 3.65
C LEU A 137 11.26 5.79 3.06
N THR A 138 11.07 4.51 3.33
CA THR A 138 9.99 3.70 2.72
C THR A 138 8.60 4.12 3.13
N ARG A 139 8.43 4.77 4.29
CA ARG A 139 7.14 5.34 4.69
C ARG A 139 6.61 6.39 3.70
N LYS A 140 7.47 6.96 2.85
CA LYS A 140 7.04 7.92 1.83
C LYS A 140 6.37 7.26 0.62
N PHE A 141 6.35 5.93 0.53
CA PHE A 141 5.72 5.19 -0.55
C PHE A 141 4.27 4.79 -0.27
N ASN A 142 3.75 5.03 0.94
CA ASN A 142 2.40 4.63 1.33
C ASN A 142 1.37 5.77 1.18
N SER A 143 0.09 5.42 1.30
CA SER A 143 -1.04 6.34 1.20
C SER A 143 -1.39 7.07 2.50
N ASP A 144 -0.69 6.81 3.61
CA ASP A 144 -1.02 7.40 4.93
C ASP A 144 -1.14 8.94 4.89
N PRO A 145 -0.27 9.70 4.18
CA PRO A 145 -0.43 11.15 4.09
C PRO A 145 -1.73 11.57 3.41
N ILE A 146 -2.18 10.81 2.42
CA ILE A 146 -3.45 11.06 1.70
C ILE A 146 -4.63 10.71 2.62
N GLU A 147 -4.56 9.61 3.36
CA GLU A 147 -5.59 9.25 4.34
C GLU A 147 -5.70 10.27 5.48
N SER A 148 -4.55 10.81 5.92
CA SER A 148 -4.48 11.91 6.89
C SER A 148 -5.12 13.19 6.35
N LEU A 149 -4.90 13.51 5.06
CA LEU A 149 -5.59 14.61 4.38
C LEU A 149 -7.10 14.39 4.38
N PHE A 150 -7.58 13.19 4.06
CA PHE A 150 -9.02 12.88 4.13
C PHE A 150 -9.58 13.01 5.55
N GLY A 151 -8.83 12.59 6.57
CA GLY A 151 -9.18 12.83 7.97
C GLY A 151 -9.32 14.32 8.27
N THR A 152 -8.34 15.12 7.84
CA THR A 152 -8.32 16.58 8.04
C THR A 152 -9.52 17.25 7.36
N LEU A 153 -9.86 16.86 6.14
CA LEU A 153 -11.03 17.38 5.42
C LEU A 153 -12.33 17.08 6.18
N ARG A 154 -12.49 15.85 6.70
CA ARG A 154 -13.66 15.46 7.52
C ARG A 154 -13.75 16.28 8.80
N MET A 155 -12.64 16.42 9.52
CA MET A 155 -12.56 17.24 10.73
C MET A 155 -12.91 18.71 10.46
N SER A 156 -12.43 19.26 9.34
CA SER A 156 -12.70 20.65 8.95
C SER A 156 -14.18 20.93 8.65
N SER A 157 -14.96 19.88 8.38
CA SER A 157 -16.39 19.91 8.10
C SER A 157 -17.23 19.43 9.30
N GLY A 158 -16.73 19.60 10.53
CA GLY A 158 -17.45 19.20 11.75
C GLY A 158 -17.48 17.68 11.96
N CYS A 159 -16.42 16.98 11.59
CA CYS A 159 -16.31 15.51 11.64
C CYS A 159 -17.36 14.80 10.77
N ASN A 160 -17.79 15.42 9.67
CA ASN A 160 -18.69 14.75 8.72
C ASN A 160 -17.94 13.64 7.99
N ASP A 161 -18.30 12.38 8.28
CA ASP A 161 -17.68 11.20 7.66
C ASP A 161 -17.99 11.06 6.17
N MET A 162 -19.09 11.66 5.69
CA MET A 162 -19.52 11.57 4.31
C MET A 162 -19.52 12.96 3.65
N LEU A 163 -18.35 13.33 3.14
CA LEU A 163 -18.17 14.59 2.43
C LEU A 163 -18.75 14.48 1.01
N ASN A 164 -19.51 15.50 0.59
CA ASN A 164 -19.85 15.67 -0.83
C ASN A 164 -18.70 16.40 -1.55
N VAL A 165 -18.72 16.36 -2.89
CA VAL A 165 -17.68 16.95 -3.74
C VAL A 165 -17.47 18.44 -3.43
N ARG A 166 -18.55 19.20 -3.20
CA ARG A 166 -18.46 20.63 -2.89
C ARG A 166 -17.74 20.86 -1.56
N SER A 167 -18.04 20.08 -0.53
CA SER A 167 -17.37 20.16 0.78
C SER A 167 -15.88 19.83 0.67
N VAL A 168 -15.52 18.84 -0.15
CA VAL A 168 -14.11 18.50 -0.42
C VAL A 168 -13.39 19.66 -1.10
N LEU A 169 -13.97 20.23 -2.16
CA LEU A 169 -13.38 21.37 -2.89
C LEU A 169 -13.18 22.59 -1.99
N GLN A 170 -14.19 22.95 -1.21
CA GLN A 170 -14.11 24.07 -0.25
C GLN A 170 -13.08 23.81 0.85
N GLY A 171 -12.99 22.57 1.34
CA GLY A 171 -11.99 22.17 2.33
C GLY A 171 -10.56 22.28 1.78
N LEU A 172 -10.32 21.80 0.56
CA LEU A 172 -9.02 21.92 -0.11
C LEU A 172 -8.66 23.39 -0.38
N GLU A 173 -9.61 24.18 -0.90
CA GLU A 173 -9.41 25.60 -1.14
C GLU A 173 -9.07 26.35 0.15
N LYS A 174 -9.76 26.03 1.26
CA LYS A 174 -9.46 26.56 2.58
C LYS A 174 -8.03 26.19 3.01
N VAL A 175 -7.64 24.93 2.92
CA VAL A 175 -6.28 24.47 3.27
C VAL A 175 -5.21 25.24 2.48
N LEU A 176 -5.41 25.42 1.18
CA LEU A 176 -4.48 26.14 0.31
C LEU A 176 -4.40 27.64 0.63
N LYS A 177 -5.54 28.30 0.88
CA LYS A 177 -5.62 29.74 1.19
C LYS A 177 -5.07 30.08 2.57
N THR A 178 -5.32 29.21 3.54
CA THR A 178 -4.93 29.45 4.95
C THR A 178 -3.54 28.92 5.29
N GLY A 179 -2.96 28.07 4.43
CA GLY A 179 -1.69 27.41 4.72
C GLY A 179 -1.77 26.42 5.89
N LEU A 180 -2.97 25.95 6.26
CA LEU A 180 -3.18 25.00 7.36
C LEU A 180 -2.41 23.68 7.18
N ALA A 181 -2.09 23.33 5.93
CA ALA A 181 -1.16 22.26 5.60
C ALA A 181 0.17 22.89 5.14
N ALA A 182 1.05 23.18 6.10
CA ALA A 182 2.43 23.56 5.81
C ALA A 182 3.32 22.31 5.80
N SER A 183 4.32 22.30 4.91
CA SER A 183 5.40 21.33 4.98
C SER A 183 6.07 21.40 6.36
N SER A 184 6.51 20.27 6.91
CA SER A 184 7.33 20.28 8.14
C SER A 184 8.56 21.17 7.94
N MET A 185 9.00 21.90 8.96
CA MET A 185 10.27 22.65 8.95
C MET A 185 11.47 21.75 8.65
N ALA A 186 11.38 20.47 9.00
CA ALA A 186 12.39 19.45 8.72
C ALA A 186 12.14 18.70 7.39
N SER A 187 11.25 19.19 6.53
CA SER A 187 10.97 18.57 5.23
C SER A 187 12.04 18.97 4.21
N ASN A 188 12.32 18.07 3.26
CA ASN A 188 13.31 18.27 2.19
C ASN A 188 12.77 19.17 1.05
N VAL A 189 11.64 19.86 1.26
CA VAL A 189 10.97 20.69 0.25
C VAL A 189 11.16 22.15 0.63
N ALA A 190 11.48 23.00 -0.35
CA ALA A 190 11.70 24.42 -0.14
C ALA A 190 10.54 25.06 0.65
N HIS A 191 10.88 25.77 1.73
CA HIS A 191 9.91 26.47 2.55
C HIS A 191 9.47 27.77 1.88
N ARG A 192 8.19 28.10 2.03
CA ARG A 192 7.50 29.19 1.32
C ARG A 192 7.91 30.60 1.77
N GLU A 193 9.07 30.77 2.40
CA GLU A 193 9.59 32.09 2.76
C GLU A 193 10.14 32.86 1.54
N CYS A 194 10.16 32.28 0.34
CA CYS A 194 10.73 32.93 -0.84
C CYS A 194 9.91 32.82 -2.15
N ALA A 195 8.59 32.63 -2.07
CA ALA A 195 7.73 32.71 -3.25
C ALA A 195 6.67 33.78 -3.03
N GLN A 196 6.96 34.98 -3.56
CA GLN A 196 5.94 35.98 -3.89
C GLN A 196 4.79 35.28 -4.62
N MET A 197 3.56 35.73 -4.33
CA MET A 197 2.32 35.23 -4.93
C MET A 197 2.39 35.21 -6.47
N SER A 198 2.89 34.13 -7.06
CA SER A 198 2.63 33.79 -8.45
C SER A 198 1.39 32.89 -8.48
N THR A 199 0.24 33.53 -8.66
CA THR A 199 -1.08 32.93 -8.92
C THR A 199 -1.16 32.17 -10.25
N GLY A 200 -0.14 31.39 -10.63
CA GLY A 200 -0.06 30.82 -11.97
C GLY A 200 0.72 29.53 -12.17
N THR A 201 1.43 28.99 -11.19
CA THR A 201 2.14 27.72 -11.39
C THR A 201 1.19 26.57 -11.07
N LEU A 202 0.34 26.22 -12.04
CA LEU A 202 -0.28 24.90 -12.10
C LEU A 202 0.85 23.87 -11.95
N LEU A 203 0.65 22.90 -11.05
CA LEU A 203 1.52 21.73 -10.90
C LEU A 203 1.71 21.13 -12.29
N THR A 204 2.86 21.38 -12.90
CA THR A 204 3.18 20.82 -14.20
C THR A 204 3.49 19.36 -13.92
N GLU A 205 2.65 18.44 -14.41
CA GLU A 205 2.95 17.02 -14.37
C GLU A 205 4.29 16.81 -15.06
N ALA A 206 5.30 16.41 -14.29
CA ALA A 206 6.54 15.90 -14.87
C ALA A 206 6.15 14.62 -15.63
N SER A 207 6.09 14.70 -16.94
CA SER A 207 5.87 13.53 -17.77
C SER A 207 7.05 12.58 -17.53
N PRO A 208 6.84 11.36 -17.02
CA PRO A 208 7.95 10.44 -16.84
C PRO A 208 8.51 10.13 -18.22
N SER A 209 9.75 10.56 -18.48
CA SER A 209 10.51 10.06 -19.63
C SER A 209 10.61 8.54 -19.44
N LEU A 210 10.06 7.77 -20.39
CA LEU A 210 10.17 6.32 -20.43
C LEU A 210 11.65 5.93 -20.60
N THR A 211 12.37 5.85 -19.48
CA THR A 211 13.74 5.34 -19.47
C THR A 211 13.68 3.82 -19.66
N GLN A 212 14.64 3.28 -20.41
CA GLN A 212 14.75 1.88 -20.80
C GLN A 212 14.41 0.91 -19.67
N GLN A 213 13.67 -0.17 -19.99
CA GLN A 213 13.26 -1.20 -19.04
C GLN A 213 14.44 -1.66 -18.17
N LEU A 214 14.46 -1.27 -16.90
CA LEU A 214 15.43 -1.80 -15.95
C LEU A 214 15.22 -3.32 -15.84
N PRO A 215 16.26 -4.15 -16.01
CA PRO A 215 16.17 -5.61 -15.90
C PRO A 215 15.52 -6.10 -14.59
N GLN A 216 15.57 -5.29 -13.53
CA GLN A 216 15.06 -5.63 -12.20
C GLN A 216 13.56 -5.39 -12.02
N LEU A 217 12.91 -4.64 -12.92
CA LEU A 217 11.46 -4.53 -12.92
C LEU A 217 10.78 -5.81 -13.43
N GLN A 218 11.52 -6.79 -13.97
CA GLN A 218 10.95 -8.02 -14.53
C GLN A 218 10.10 -8.80 -13.52
N ARG A 219 10.52 -8.88 -12.25
CA ARG A 219 9.74 -9.58 -11.21
C ARG A 219 8.44 -8.85 -10.89
N ALA A 220 8.50 -7.53 -10.66
CA ALA A 220 7.31 -6.72 -10.44
C ALA A 220 6.38 -6.74 -11.66
N ALA A 221 6.93 -6.66 -12.88
CA ALA A 221 6.19 -6.73 -14.13
C ALA A 221 5.48 -8.09 -14.32
N CYS A 222 6.13 -9.20 -13.94
CA CYS A 222 5.52 -10.52 -13.94
C CYS A 222 4.32 -10.59 -12.99
N VAL A 223 4.45 -10.02 -11.79
CA VAL A 223 3.31 -9.94 -10.84
C VAL A 223 2.18 -9.06 -11.40
N LEU A 224 2.50 -7.91 -12.02
CA LEU A 224 1.50 -7.04 -12.67
C LEU A 224 0.75 -7.74 -13.81
N GLN A 225 1.44 -8.59 -14.58
CA GLN A 225 0.80 -9.43 -15.60
C GLN A 225 -0.22 -10.39 -14.98
N ARG A 226 0.12 -11.04 -13.85
CA ARG A 226 -0.80 -11.93 -13.13
C ARG A 226 -2.04 -11.19 -12.59
N LEU A 227 -1.85 -9.95 -12.15
CA LEU A 227 -2.91 -9.05 -11.69
C LEU A 227 -3.79 -8.50 -12.82
N ASN A 228 -3.52 -8.85 -14.09
CA ASN A 228 -4.20 -8.29 -15.28
C ASN A 228 -4.16 -6.75 -15.33
N ALA A 229 -3.13 -6.13 -14.76
CA ALA A 229 -2.95 -4.68 -14.73
C ALA A 229 -2.21 -4.14 -15.98
N THR A 230 -1.97 -4.98 -16.98
CA THR A 230 -1.17 -4.70 -18.19
C THR A 230 -1.73 -3.61 -19.11
N VAL A 231 -2.94 -3.14 -18.84
CA VAL A 231 -3.51 -1.98 -19.53
C VAL A 231 -3.62 -0.84 -18.54
N LEU A 232 -2.55 -0.07 -18.39
CA LEU A 232 -2.68 1.30 -17.90
C LEU A 232 -3.48 2.06 -18.96
N PRO A 233 -4.64 2.65 -18.62
CA PRO A 233 -5.29 3.61 -19.50
C PRO A 233 -4.27 4.70 -19.83
N GLN A 234 -4.04 4.97 -21.12
CA GLN A 234 -3.14 6.05 -21.55
C GLN A 234 -3.64 7.41 -21.06
N HIS A 235 -4.93 7.52 -20.74
CA HIS A 235 -5.57 8.71 -20.20
C HIS A 235 -6.37 8.39 -18.94
N LEU A 236 -6.28 9.27 -17.95
CA LEU A 236 -7.13 9.22 -16.76
C LEU A 236 -8.60 9.37 -17.19
N PRO A 237 -9.53 8.59 -16.63
CA PRO A 237 -10.95 8.73 -16.95
C PRO A 237 -11.42 10.14 -16.57
N SER A 238 -12.22 10.76 -17.44
CA SER A 238 -12.82 12.05 -17.14
C SER A 238 -13.69 11.99 -15.87
N LEU A 239 -13.96 13.15 -15.26
CA LEU A 239 -14.84 13.23 -14.09
C LEU A 239 -16.22 12.63 -14.38
N GLU A 240 -16.73 12.84 -15.60
CA GLU A 240 -18.01 12.31 -16.06
C GLU A 240 -17.99 10.78 -16.17
N ILE A 241 -16.92 10.20 -16.72
CA ILE A 241 -16.74 8.74 -16.80
C ILE A 241 -16.65 8.15 -15.40
N SER A 242 -15.86 8.77 -14.52
CA SER A 242 -15.70 8.32 -13.14
C SER A 242 -17.02 8.33 -12.37
N ALA A 243 -17.80 9.41 -12.51
CA ALA A 243 -19.13 9.51 -11.92
C ALA A 243 -20.10 8.46 -12.51
N THR A 244 -20.07 8.26 -13.82
CA THR A 244 -20.91 7.27 -14.51
C THR A 244 -20.59 5.85 -14.06
N VAL A 245 -19.31 5.48 -13.98
CA VAL A 245 -18.87 4.17 -13.51
C VAL A 245 -19.27 3.95 -12.05
N TYR A 246 -19.10 4.97 -11.20
CA TYR A 246 -19.51 4.90 -9.79
C TYR A 246 -21.02 4.64 -9.64
N VAL A 247 -21.86 5.43 -10.33
CA VAL A 247 -23.31 5.28 -10.29
C VAL A 247 -23.73 3.91 -10.85
N ARG A 248 -23.16 3.47 -11.97
CA ARG A 248 -23.42 2.14 -12.54
C ARG A 248 -23.03 1.01 -11.59
N GLY A 249 -21.88 1.12 -10.94
CA GLY A 249 -21.43 0.15 -9.94
C GLY A 249 -22.36 0.08 -8.73
N TYR A 250 -22.85 1.23 -8.27
CA TYR A 250 -23.85 1.28 -7.19
C TYR A 250 -25.17 0.62 -7.60
N ILE A 251 -25.68 0.92 -8.80
CA ILE A 251 -26.91 0.29 -9.33
C ILE A 251 -26.73 -1.23 -9.43
N ALA A 252 -25.61 -1.70 -9.96
CA ALA A 252 -25.31 -3.13 -10.06
C ALA A 252 -25.27 -3.80 -8.67
N ARG A 253 -24.68 -3.12 -7.66
CA ARG A 253 -24.68 -3.61 -6.28
C ARG A 253 -26.10 -3.71 -5.72
N VAL A 254 -26.91 -2.65 -5.87
CA VAL A 254 -28.29 -2.60 -5.37
C VAL A 254 -29.14 -3.70 -6.02
N ILE A 255 -29.00 -3.92 -7.32
CA ILE A 255 -29.72 -5.01 -8.02
C ILE A 255 -29.29 -6.36 -7.46
N ASN A 256 -27.99 -6.60 -7.28
CA ASN A 256 -27.49 -7.86 -6.74
C ASN A 256 -27.89 -8.11 -5.27
N GLU A 257 -27.99 -7.05 -4.46
CA GLU A 257 -28.34 -7.15 -3.03
C GLU A 257 -29.86 -7.24 -2.79
N HIS A 258 -30.67 -6.62 -3.64
CA HIS A 258 -32.11 -6.43 -3.36
C HIS A 258 -33.07 -7.05 -4.39
N MET A 259 -32.59 -7.52 -5.54
CA MET A 259 -33.45 -8.16 -6.54
C MET A 259 -33.25 -9.68 -6.56
N CYS A 260 -34.33 -10.44 -6.42
CA CYS A 260 -34.31 -11.90 -6.53
C CYS A 260 -34.43 -12.43 -7.98
N CYS A 261 -34.34 -11.54 -8.97
CA CYS A 261 -34.51 -11.91 -10.38
C CYS A 261 -33.17 -12.36 -10.99
N GLY A 262 -33.09 -13.64 -11.39
CA GLY A 262 -31.87 -14.23 -11.94
C GLY A 262 -31.40 -13.56 -13.25
N SER A 263 -32.31 -13.10 -14.10
CA SER A 263 -31.95 -12.39 -15.34
C SER A 263 -31.40 -10.99 -15.07
N CYS A 264 -32.00 -10.24 -14.14
CA CYS A 264 -31.50 -8.92 -13.75
C CYS A 264 -30.12 -9.01 -13.07
N THR A 265 -29.92 -10.05 -12.27
CA THR A 265 -28.64 -10.29 -11.59
C THR A 265 -27.55 -10.68 -12.58
N ALA A 266 -27.86 -11.52 -13.57
CA ALA A 266 -26.93 -11.93 -14.62
C ALA A 266 -26.44 -10.77 -15.51
N VAL A 267 -27.24 -9.71 -15.67
CA VAL A 267 -26.83 -8.49 -16.40
C VAL A 267 -25.87 -7.63 -15.57
N CYS A 268 -25.97 -7.70 -14.23
CA CYS A 268 -25.17 -6.90 -13.30
C CYS A 268 -23.96 -7.64 -12.73
N THR A 269 -23.82 -8.95 -12.99
CA THR A 269 -22.68 -9.73 -12.52
C THR A 269 -21.38 -9.23 -13.11
N LYS A 270 -20.40 -8.99 -12.22
CA LYS A 270 -19.06 -8.61 -12.61
C LYS A 270 -18.51 -9.63 -13.62
N PRO A 271 -18.04 -9.20 -14.80
CA PRO A 271 -17.39 -10.11 -15.73
C PRO A 271 -16.17 -10.76 -15.07
N SER A 272 -15.85 -11.99 -15.47
CA SER A 272 -14.75 -12.79 -14.91
C SER A 272 -13.37 -12.12 -15.03
N SER A 273 -13.27 -11.05 -15.81
CA SER A 273 -12.10 -10.18 -15.93
C SER A 273 -12.52 -8.71 -15.97
N ASN A 274 -11.59 -7.82 -15.62
CA ASN A 274 -11.80 -6.38 -15.76
C ASN A 274 -11.71 -5.88 -17.22
N GLN A 275 -11.54 -6.78 -18.21
CA GLN A 275 -11.43 -6.40 -19.62
C GLN A 275 -12.63 -5.59 -20.17
N PRO A 276 -13.89 -5.86 -19.79
CA PRO A 276 -15.02 -5.09 -20.31
C PRO A 276 -15.02 -3.64 -19.81
N ILE A 277 -14.57 -3.40 -18.57
CA ILE A 277 -14.41 -2.04 -18.02
C ILE A 277 -13.32 -1.28 -18.78
N LEU A 278 -12.22 -1.96 -19.12
CA LEU A 278 -11.14 -1.41 -19.94
C LEU A 278 -11.54 -1.18 -21.40
N GLN A 279 -12.47 -1.98 -21.95
CA GLN A 279 -13.04 -1.77 -23.28
C GLN A 279 -14.00 -0.57 -23.31
N PHE A 280 -14.81 -0.36 -22.26
CA PHE A 280 -15.66 0.83 -22.16
C PHE A 280 -14.85 2.13 -22.15
N THR A 281 -13.64 2.11 -21.60
CA THR A 281 -12.73 3.26 -21.61
C THR A 281 -11.98 3.44 -22.93
N ARG A 282 -11.93 2.42 -23.80
CA ARG A 282 -11.25 2.46 -25.11
C ARG A 282 -12.15 2.83 -26.27
N SER A 283 -13.46 2.58 -26.18
CA SER A 283 -14.37 2.69 -27.32
C SER A 283 -15.13 4.03 -27.39
N GLN A 284 -14.64 5.08 -26.74
CA GLN A 284 -15.33 6.38 -26.68
C GLN A 284 -14.43 7.57 -27.04
N ASP A 285 -13.56 7.36 -28.03
CA ASP A 285 -13.14 8.43 -28.95
C ASP A 285 -14.19 8.58 -30.06
#